data_AF-A0A258EEA7-F1
#
_entry.id   AF-A0A258EEA7-F1
#
_cell.length_a   1.000
_cell.length_b   1.000
_cell.length_c   1.000
_cell.angle_alpha   90.00
_cell.angle_beta   90.00
_cell.angle_gamma   90.00
#
_symmetry.space_group_name_H-M   'P 1'
#
loop_
_entity.id
_entity.type
_entity.pdbx_description
1 polymer ?
#
loop_
_entity_poly.entity_id
_entity_poly.type
_entity_poly.pdbx_seq_one_letter_code
_entity_poly.pdbx_strand_id
1 'polypeptide(L)'
;KPDWQPQKINVQGDLVATEHVHVRFSDLDLYHHVNNTSYIRWVENFAADRGVFPSNLSINYLSECVAGEVVGLQFFQSGSGNWISGQVNGKKVFLAHFF
;
A
#
# COMPACT_ATOMS: atom_id res chain seq x y z
N LYS A 1 1.29 13.68 21.84
CA LYS A 1 0.53 13.76 20.57
C LYS A 1 -0.93 13.51 20.90
N PRO A 2 -1.89 14.12 20.18
CA PRO A 2 -3.31 13.88 20.45
C PRO A 2 -3.69 12.42 20.17
N ASP A 3 -4.60 11.85 20.96
CA ASP A 3 -5.03 10.44 20.84
C ASP A 3 -5.79 10.13 19.55
N TRP A 4 -6.33 11.16 18.88
CA TRP A 4 -7.05 11.02 17.61
C TRP A 4 -6.12 10.85 16.40
N GLN A 5 -4.81 11.12 16.54
CA GLN A 5 -3.89 11.04 15.41
C GLN A 5 -3.56 9.57 15.09
N PRO A 6 -3.76 9.12 13.83
CA PRO A 6 -3.38 7.77 13.43
C PRO A 6 -1.90 7.49 13.69
N GLN A 7 -1.60 6.31 14.24
CA GLN A 7 -0.22 5.89 14.47
C GLN A 7 0.47 5.57 13.15
N LYS A 8 1.80 5.75 13.12
CA LYS A 8 2.61 5.33 11.98
C LYS A 8 2.63 3.80 11.90
N ILE A 9 2.43 3.27 10.70
CA ILE A 9 2.43 1.85 10.41
C ILE A 9 3.88 1.37 10.36
N ASN A 10 4.19 0.32 11.12
CA ASN A 10 5.42 -0.45 11.00
C ASN A 10 5.05 -1.83 10.46
N VAL A 11 5.68 -2.23 9.36
CA VAL A 11 5.48 -3.57 8.77
C VAL A 11 6.06 -4.61 9.72
N GLN A 12 5.31 -5.69 9.94
CA GLN A 12 5.68 -6.82 10.78
C GLN A 12 5.36 -8.12 10.06
N GLY A 13 5.94 -9.22 10.53
CA GLY A 13 5.68 -10.55 10.01
C GLY A 13 6.54 -10.95 8.82
N ASP A 14 6.23 -12.10 8.27
CA ASP A 14 6.98 -12.73 7.19
C ASP A 14 6.47 -12.27 5.83
N LEU A 15 7.38 -12.11 4.87
CA LEU A 15 7.00 -11.82 3.49
C LEU A 15 6.33 -13.06 2.87
N VAL A 16 5.05 -12.93 2.54
CA VAL A 16 4.26 -14.03 1.97
C VAL A 16 4.16 -13.94 0.46
N ALA A 17 4.14 -12.73 -0.10
CA ALA A 17 4.01 -12.56 -1.54
C ALA A 17 4.48 -11.20 -2.06
N THR A 18 4.70 -11.13 -3.38
CA THR A 18 5.07 -9.92 -4.09
C THR A 18 4.30 -9.78 -5.40
N GLU A 19 4.07 -8.54 -5.84
CA GLU A 19 3.47 -8.22 -7.14
C GLU A 19 4.07 -6.92 -7.70
N HIS A 20 3.89 -6.66 -8.99
CA HIS A 20 4.27 -5.40 -9.61
C HIS A 20 3.05 -4.71 -10.23
N VAL A 21 2.88 -3.43 -9.92
CA VAL A 21 1.85 -2.59 -10.52
C VAL A 21 2.52 -1.53 -11.38
N HIS A 22 2.19 -1.51 -12.67
CA HIS A 22 2.57 -0.43 -13.57
C HIS A 22 1.62 0.75 -13.39
N VAL A 23 2.14 1.93 -13.07
CA VAL A 23 1.32 3.14 -12.93
C VAL A 23 0.73 3.51 -14.29
N ARG A 24 -0.59 3.56 -14.37
CA ARG A 24 -1.35 3.91 -15.59
C ARG A 24 -1.87 5.34 -15.51
N PHE A 25 -2.23 5.88 -16.67
CA PHE A 25 -2.82 7.23 -16.74
C PHE A 25 -4.10 7.37 -15.89
N SER A 26 -4.90 6.31 -15.79
CA SER A 26 -6.10 6.26 -14.93
C SER A 26 -5.81 6.36 -13.44
N ASP A 27 -4.56 6.16 -13.03
CA ASP A 27 -4.18 6.17 -11.63
C ASP A 27 -3.78 7.56 -11.16
N LEU A 28 -3.61 8.51 -12.10
CA LEU A 28 -3.08 9.84 -11.84
C LEU A 28 -4.19 10.84 -11.49
N ASP A 29 -3.85 11.82 -10.68
CA ASP A 29 -4.66 12.99 -10.39
C ASP A 29 -4.33 14.19 -11.32
N LEU A 30 -4.94 15.34 -11.05
CA LEU A 30 -4.73 16.59 -11.81
C LEU A 30 -3.29 17.14 -11.71
N TYR A 31 -2.50 16.66 -10.75
CA TYR A 31 -1.11 17.06 -10.55
C TYR A 31 -0.12 16.05 -11.13
N HIS A 32 -0.60 15.06 -11.90
CA HIS A 32 0.21 14.01 -12.50
C HIS A 32 0.92 13.08 -11.50
N HIS A 33 0.47 13.07 -10.25
CA HIS A 33 0.87 12.08 -9.25
C HIS A 33 -0.20 10.99 -9.16
N VAL A 34 0.18 9.81 -8.68
CA VAL A 34 -0.77 8.75 -8.37
C VAL A 34 -1.75 9.24 -7.30
N ASN A 35 -3.04 9.16 -7.61
CA ASN A 35 -4.11 9.49 -6.68
C ASN A 35 -4.07 8.55 -5.46
N ASN A 36 -4.27 9.10 -4.26
CA ASN A 36 -4.37 8.34 -3.01
C ASN A 36 -5.33 7.14 -3.09
N THR A 37 -6.46 7.28 -3.78
CA THR A 37 -7.42 6.17 -3.98
C THR A 37 -6.85 5.03 -4.84
N SER A 38 -5.92 5.31 -5.76
CA SER A 38 -5.27 4.28 -6.56
C SER A 38 -4.43 3.34 -5.70
N TYR A 39 -3.69 3.87 -4.72
CA TYR A 39 -2.94 3.05 -3.76
C TYR A 39 -3.86 2.12 -2.97
N ILE A 40 -5.01 2.63 -2.50
CA ILE A 40 -6.01 1.83 -1.77
C ILE A 40 -6.51 0.68 -2.64
N ARG A 41 -6.86 0.96 -3.90
CA ARG A 41 -7.31 -0.08 -4.85
C ARG A 41 -6.24 -1.13 -5.10
N TRP A 42 -4.97 -0.76 -5.24
CA TRP A 42 -3.88 -1.73 -5.40
C TRP A 42 -3.72 -2.62 -4.16
N VAL A 43 -3.84 -2.02 -2.98
CA VAL A 43 -3.79 -2.70 -1.68
C VAL A 43 -4.95 -3.68 -1.53
N GLU A 44 -6.18 -3.25 -1.83
CA GLU A 44 -7.38 -4.09 -1.75
C GLU A 44 -7.35 -5.25 -2.75
N ASN A 45 -6.98 -4.99 -4.01
CA ASN A 45 -6.87 -6.05 -5.01
C ASN A 45 -5.81 -7.10 -4.60
N PHE A 46 -4.63 -6.64 -4.18
CA PHE A 46 -3.53 -7.53 -3.79
C PHE A 46 -3.87 -8.39 -2.55
N ALA A 47 -4.68 -7.85 -1.63
CA ALA A 47 -5.23 -8.58 -0.49
C ALA A 47 -6.36 -9.55 -0.92
N ALA A 48 -7.28 -9.11 -1.78
CA ALA A 48 -8.42 -9.88 -2.25
C ALA A 48 -7.99 -11.13 -3.04
N ASP A 49 -6.91 -11.03 -3.84
CA ASP A 49 -6.32 -12.17 -4.55
C ASP A 49 -5.81 -13.29 -3.61
N ARG A 50 -5.68 -12.99 -2.31
CA ARG A 50 -5.31 -13.93 -1.24
C ARG A 50 -6.48 -14.28 -0.32
N GLY A 51 -7.70 -13.87 -0.67
CA GLY A 51 -8.89 -14.10 0.15
C GLY A 51 -8.98 -13.22 1.39
N VAL A 52 -8.20 -12.13 1.46
CA VAL A 52 -8.23 -11.19 2.59
C VAL A 52 -9.15 -10.01 2.25
N PHE A 53 -10.26 -9.90 2.96
CA PHE A 53 -11.25 -8.83 2.82
C PHE A 53 -11.40 -8.07 4.15
N PRO A 54 -10.57 -7.03 4.36
CA PRO A 54 -10.46 -6.37 5.65
C PRO A 54 -11.65 -5.44 5.90
N SER A 55 -12.12 -5.39 7.15
CA SER A 55 -13.15 -4.45 7.57
C SER A 55 -12.57 -3.06 7.87
N ASN A 56 -11.28 -2.99 8.22
CA ASN A 56 -10.55 -1.74 8.42
C ASN A 56 -9.25 -1.72 7.61
N LEU A 57 -8.93 -0.52 7.09
CA LEU A 57 -7.69 -0.23 6.41
C LEU A 57 -7.06 1.03 7.02
N SER A 58 -5.79 0.92 7.39
CA SER A 58 -4.94 2.09 7.66
C SER A 58 -3.85 2.16 6.60
N ILE A 59 -3.57 3.37 6.11
CA ILE A 59 -2.53 3.59 5.10
C ILE A 59 -1.69 4.83 5.45
N ASN A 60 -0.38 4.75 5.20
CA ASN A 60 0.55 5.86 5.26
C ASN A 60 1.12 6.10 3.86
N TYR A 61 0.97 7.33 3.36
CA TYR A 61 1.56 7.80 2.11
C TYR A 61 2.93 8.42 2.45
N LEU A 62 4.00 7.89 1.84
CA LEU A 62 5.38 8.22 2.19
C LEU A 62 6.09 9.03 1.09
N SER A 63 5.76 8.79 -0.18
CA SER A 63 6.22 9.60 -1.30
C SER A 63 5.31 9.46 -2.51
N GLU A 64 5.30 10.49 -3.34
CA GLU A 64 4.55 10.51 -4.60
C GLU A 64 5.12 9.51 -5.62
N CYS A 65 4.23 8.92 -6.41
CA CYS A 65 4.56 8.11 -7.60
C CYS A 65 4.06 8.82 -8.86
N VAL A 66 4.71 8.59 -9.99
CA VAL A 66 4.38 9.20 -11.29
C VAL A 66 4.14 8.16 -12.38
N ALA A 67 3.62 8.62 -13.53
CA ALA A 67 3.40 7.79 -14.70
C ALA A 67 4.68 7.07 -15.15
N GLY A 68 4.55 5.79 -15.53
CA GLY A 68 5.66 4.98 -16.03
C GLY A 68 6.51 4.31 -14.96
N GLU A 69 6.34 4.65 -13.68
CA GLU A 69 6.95 3.91 -12.58
C GLU A 69 6.29 2.54 -12.39
N VAL A 70 7.07 1.61 -11.83
CA VAL A 70 6.61 0.27 -11.43
C VAL A 70 6.68 0.18 -9.92
N VAL A 71 5.53 0.01 -9.28
CA VAL A 71 5.42 -0.16 -7.84
C VAL A 71 5.50 -1.64 -7.52
N GLY A 72 6.56 -2.04 -6.82
CA GLY A 72 6.68 -3.37 -6.22
C GLY A 72 5.85 -3.45 -4.95
N LEU A 73 4.84 -4.31 -4.93
CA LEU A 73 4.03 -4.62 -3.76
C LEU A 73 4.61 -5.81 -3.02
N GLN A 74 4.59 -5.75 -1.70
CA GLN A 74 5.02 -6.82 -0.81
C GLN A 74 3.98 -7.03 0.27
N PHE A 75 3.49 -8.26 0.42
CA PHE A 75 2.49 -8.65 1.41
C PHE A 75 3.15 -9.37 2.58
N PHE A 76 2.93 -8.89 3.79
CA PHE A 76 3.46 -9.46 5.02
C PHE A 76 2.33 -9.92 5.93
N GLN A 77 2.55 -11.06 6.59
CA GLN A 77 1.57 -11.64 7.50
C GLN A 77 2.24 -11.94 8.84
N SER A 78 1.54 -11.60 9.92
CA SER A 78 1.88 -11.94 11.30
C SER A 78 0.63 -12.42 12.02
N GLY A 79 0.77 -13.08 13.16
CA GLY A 79 -0.37 -13.42 14.01
C GLY A 79 -1.19 -12.20 14.47
N SER A 80 -0.64 -10.99 14.36
CA SER A 80 -1.27 -9.72 14.75
C SER A 80 -1.93 -8.94 13.61
N GLY A 81 -1.83 -9.37 12.35
CA GLY A 81 -2.43 -8.64 11.22
C GLY A 81 -1.76 -8.92 9.88
N ASN A 82 -2.17 -8.16 8.86
CA ASN A 82 -1.59 -8.18 7.52
C ASN A 82 -1.11 -6.79 7.12
N TRP A 83 0.02 -6.72 6.43
CA TRP A 83 0.59 -5.47 5.92
C TRP A 83 0.90 -5.57 4.44
N ILE A 84 0.76 -4.45 3.74
CA ILE A 84 1.28 -4.30 2.38
C ILE A 84 2.22 -3.10 2.35
N SER A 85 3.39 -3.26 1.74
CA SER A 85 4.25 -2.12 1.39
C SER A 85 4.40 -2.00 -0.11
N GLY A 86 4.27 -0.78 -0.62
CA GLY A 86 4.65 -0.43 -1.98
C GLY A 86 6.02 0.24 -2.01
N GLN A 87 6.83 -0.12 -2.99
CA GLN A 87 8.14 0.49 -3.21
C GLN A 87 8.44 0.73 -4.69
N VAL A 88 9.15 1.82 -4.97
CA VAL A 88 9.69 2.14 -6.29
C VAL A 88 11.20 2.28 -6.13
N ASN A 89 11.97 1.55 -6.95
CA ASN A 89 13.45 1.56 -6.90
C ASN A 89 14.02 1.34 -5.48
N GLY A 90 13.40 0.45 -4.70
CA GLY A 90 13.80 0.14 -3.31
C GLY A 90 13.39 1.19 -2.26
N LYS A 91 12.77 2.30 -2.66
CA LYS A 91 12.23 3.31 -1.74
C LYS A 91 10.74 3.05 -1.49
N LYS A 92 10.35 3.01 -0.21
CA LYS A 92 8.95 2.85 0.19
C LYS A 92 8.13 4.08 -0.20
N VAL A 93 7.01 3.84 -0.87
CA VAL A 93 6.08 4.88 -1.33
C VAL A 93 4.79 4.89 -0.49
N PHE A 94 4.37 3.73 0.02
CA PHE A 94 3.28 3.64 1.00
C PHE A 94 3.42 2.41 1.91
N LEU A 95 2.70 2.43 3.03
CA LEU A 95 2.51 1.28 3.92
C LEU A 95 1.03 1.15 4.29
N ALA A 96 0.49 -0.05 4.22
CA ALA A 96 -0.88 -0.38 4.59
C ALA A 96 -0.91 -1.46 5.68
N HIS A 97 -1.91 -1.37 6.57
CA HIS A 97 -2.20 -2.33 7.62
C HIS A 97 -3.69 -2.64 7.63
N PHE A 98 -4.02 -3.93 7.76
CA PHE A 98 -5.37 -4.47 7.75
C PHE A 98 -5.68 -5.19 9.07
N PHE A 99 -6.87 -4.95 9.62
CA PHE A 99 -7.33 -5.51 10.90
C PHE A 99 -8.85 -5.56 11.01
#